data_AF-A0A350NZB8-F1
#
_entry.id   AF-A0A350NZB8-F1
#
_cell.length_a   1.000
_cell.length_b   1.000
_cell.length_c   1.000
_cell.angle_alpha   90.00
_cell.angle_beta   90.00
_cell.angle_gamma   90.00
#
_symmetry.space_group_name_H-M   'P 1'
#
loop_
_entity.id
_entity.type
_entity.pdbx_description
1 polymer ?
#
loop_
_entity_poly.entity_id
_entity_poly.type
_entity_poly.pdbx_seq_one_letter_code
_entity_poly.pdbx_strand_id
1 'polypeptide(L)' 'SENWGTKWNANQDKPVEVWETPDFMVATYEFDTAWATPEPVIRRIIKDWPELEVTGGWVDECYEGCGSFQQFWE' A
#
# COMPACT_ATOMS: atom_id res chain seq x y z
N SER A 1 13.92 4.86 -8.04
CA SER A 1 13.65 3.48 -7.60
C SER A 1 14.29 3.14 -6.26
N GLU A 2 15.38 3.81 -5.84
CA GLU A 2 16.20 3.39 -4.67
C GLU A 2 15.44 3.22 -3.34
N ASN A 3 14.31 3.90 -3.12
CA ASN A 3 13.58 3.86 -1.86
C ASN A 3 12.35 2.94 -1.83
N TRP A 4 12.05 2.24 -2.94
CA TRP A 4 10.84 1.43 -3.08
C TRP A 4 11.02 -0.02 -2.64
N GLY A 5 12.25 -0.54 -2.70
CA GLY A 5 12.49 -1.98 -2.55
C GLY A 5 12.12 -2.81 -3.79
N THR A 6 11.65 -2.19 -4.87
CA THR A 6 11.23 -2.83 -6.12
C THR A 6 12.05 -2.35 -7.32
N LYS A 7 12.08 -3.16 -8.39
CA LYS A 7 12.93 -2.91 -9.59
C LYS A 7 12.58 -1.61 -10.32
N TRP A 8 11.30 -1.24 -10.38
CA TRP A 8 10.80 0.04 -10.90
C TRP A 8 9.84 0.70 -9.87
N ASN A 9 9.48 1.96 -10.11
CA ASN A 9 8.59 2.78 -9.27
C ASN A 9 7.15 2.21 -9.24
N ALA A 10 6.16 2.82 -8.58
CA ALA A 10 4.77 2.42 -8.84
C ALA A 10 4.35 2.78 -10.26
N ASN A 11 3.49 1.95 -10.82
CA ASN A 11 2.61 2.32 -11.90
C ASN A 11 1.20 2.43 -11.33
N GLN A 12 0.66 3.64 -11.30
CA GLN A 12 -0.68 3.90 -10.80
C GLN A 12 -1.62 4.15 -11.98
N ASP A 13 -2.21 3.09 -12.49
CA ASP A 13 -3.20 3.19 -13.57
C ASP A 13 -4.64 3.32 -13.04
N LYS A 14 -4.82 3.14 -11.73
CA LYS A 14 -6.13 3.18 -11.08
C LYS A 14 -6.34 4.49 -10.32
N PRO A 15 -7.55 5.09 -10.41
CA PRO A 15 -7.87 6.27 -9.64
C PRO A 15 -7.83 5.97 -8.14
N VAL A 16 -7.56 7.00 -7.34
CA VAL A 16 -7.72 6.89 -5.87
C VAL A 16 -9.20 6.86 -5.57
N GLU A 17 -9.65 5.83 -4.87
CA GLU A 17 -11.02 5.74 -4.39
C GLU A 17 -11.11 6.37 -3.01
N VAL A 18 -11.99 7.35 -2.84
CA VAL A 18 -12.21 8.01 -1.55
C VAL A 18 -13.66 7.76 -1.13
N TRP A 19 -13.81 7.27 0.09
CA TRP A 19 -15.10 7.08 0.72
C TRP A 19 -15.15 7.85 2.04
N GLU A 20 -16.21 8.62 2.23
CA GLU A 20 -16.40 9.46 3.41
C GLU A 20 -17.71 9.07 4.11
N THR A 21 -17.61 8.94 5.43
CA THR A 21 -18.75 8.84 6.34
C THR A 21 -18.73 10.02 7.30
N PRO A 22 -19.80 10.27 8.06
CA PRO A 22 -19.77 11.27 9.12
C PRO A 22 -18.68 11.03 10.17
N ASP A 23 -18.21 9.79 10.32
CA ASP A 23 -17.32 9.38 11.41
C ASP A 23 -15.86 9.21 10.96
N PHE A 24 -15.61 8.86 9.69
CA PHE A 24 -14.28 8.64 9.15
C PHE A 24 -14.23 8.74 7.62
N MET A 25 -13.01 8.94 7.10
CA MET A 25 -12.71 8.97 5.67
C MET A 25 -11.67 7.90 5.35
N VAL A 26 -11.87 7.18 4.24
CA VAL A 26 -10.97 6.15 3.73
C VAL A 26 -10.51 6.56 2.35
N ALA A 27 -9.20 6.49 2.10
CA ALA A 27 -8.62 6.64 0.77
C ALA A 27 -7.88 5.35 0.39
N THR A 28 -8.33 4.71 -0.68
CA THR A 28 -7.75 3.48 -1.22
C THR A 28 -6.89 3.81 -2.44
N TYR A 29 -5.61 3.41 -2.36
CA TYR A 29 -4.66 3.53 -3.45
C TYR A 29 -4.37 2.12 -4.00
N GLU A 30 -4.60 1.94 -5.29
CA GLU A 30 -4.20 0.73 -6.00
C GLU A 30 -3.16 1.07 -7.06
N PHE A 31 -2.05 0.34 -7.06
CA PHE A 31 -0.95 0.54 -7.98
C PHE A 31 -0.18 -0.78 -8.12
N ASP A 32 0.52 -0.90 -9.25
CA ASP A 32 1.36 -2.06 -9.55
C ASP A 32 2.82 -1.75 -9.25
N THR A 33 3.54 -2.77 -8.76
CA THR A 33 4.98 -2.73 -8.54
C THR A 33 5.66 -3.98 -9.10
N ALA A 34 6.97 -3.87 -9.32
CA ALA A 34 7.76 -5.00 -9.80
C ALA A 34 7.94 -6.09 -8.74
N TRP A 35 7.21 -7.20 -8.87
CA TRP A 35 7.46 -8.51 -8.23
C TRP A 35 7.66 -8.53 -6.70
N ALA A 36 7.24 -7.47 -6.01
CA ALA A 36 7.22 -7.39 -4.56
C ALA A 36 6.39 -6.19 -4.10
N THR A 37 5.85 -6.30 -2.88
CA THR A 37 5.23 -5.19 -2.16
C THR A 37 6.28 -4.14 -1.78
N PRO A 38 6.03 -2.82 -1.94
CA PRO A 38 6.98 -1.78 -1.55
C PRO A 38 6.97 -1.53 -0.04
N GLU A 39 7.39 -2.53 0.73
CA GLU A 39 7.42 -2.52 2.19
C GLU A 39 8.11 -1.27 2.81
N PRO A 40 9.24 -0.76 2.28
CA PRO A 40 9.87 0.45 2.84
C PRO A 40 8.97 1.70 2.78
N VAL A 41 8.16 1.82 1.72
CA VAL A 41 7.22 2.94 1.55
C VAL A 41 6.09 2.82 2.56
N ILE A 42 5.50 1.63 2.69
CA ILE A 42 4.42 1.35 3.66
C ILE A 42 4.91 1.63 5.10
N ARG A 43 6.11 1.15 5.46
CA ARG A 43 6.72 1.42 6.76
C ARG A 43 6.95 2.90 7.01
N ARG A 44 7.31 3.66 5.97
CA ARG A 44 7.49 5.10 6.10
C ARG A 44 6.18 5.84 6.31
N ILE A 45 5.12 5.46 5.61
CA ILE A 45 3.77 6.02 5.80
C ILE A 45 3.31 5.81 7.24
N ILE A 46 3.39 4.57 7.73
CA ILE A 46 3.05 4.21 9.11
C ILE A 46 3.84 5.03 10.14
N LYS A 47 5.13 5.29 9.87
CA LYS A 47 6.00 6.04 10.77
C LYS A 47 5.73 7.54 10.76
N ASP A 48 5.46 8.11 9.59
CA ASP A 48 5.32 9.56 9.42
C ASP A 48 3.89 10.04 9.79
N TRP A 49 2.88 9.15 9.72
CA TRP A 49 1.48 9.44 10.10
C TRP A 49 0.91 8.34 11.02
N PRO A 50 1.33 8.31 12.29
CA PRO A 50 0.92 7.26 13.24
C PRO A 50 -0.57 7.27 13.59
N GLU A 51 -1.28 8.36 13.34
CA GLU A 51 -2.72 8.51 13.53
C GLU A 51 -3.57 7.89 12.42
N LEU A 52 -2.98 7.59 11.26
CA LEU A 52 -3.67 6.89 10.18
C LEU A 52 -3.71 5.41 10.48
N GLU A 53 -4.87 4.79 10.23
CA GLU A 53 -4.97 3.33 10.15
C GLU A 53 -4.60 2.88 8.73
N VAL A 54 -3.44 2.21 8.60
CA VAL A 54 -2.93 1.71 7.34
C VAL A 54 -3.16 0.21 7.24
N THR A 55 -3.98 -0.20 6.27
CA THR A 55 -4.20 -1.60 5.90
C THR A 55 -4.06 -1.77 4.40
N GLY A 56 -3.81 -2.99 3.96
CA GLY A 56 -3.73 -3.29 2.55
C GLY A 56 -3.32 -4.72 2.27
N GLY A 57 -3.03 -4.98 1.00
CA GLY A 57 -2.55 -6.27 0.55
C GLY A 57 -2.00 -6.19 -0.86
N TRP A 58 -1.58 -7.34 -1.35
CA TRP A 58 -0.96 -7.50 -2.65
C TRP A 58 -1.30 -8.85 -3.23
N VAL A 59 -1.26 -8.92 -4.56
CA VAL A 59 -1.38 -10.13 -5.34
C VAL A 59 -0.26 -10.09 -6.37
N ASP A 60 0.54 -11.14 -6.44
CA ASP A 60 1.60 -11.25 -7.43
C ASP A 60 1.03 -11.42 -8.83
N GLU A 61 1.84 -11.05 -9.82
CA GLU A 61 1.58 -11.37 -11.22
C GLU A 61 1.29 -12.88 -11.36
N CYS A 62 0.40 -13.22 -12.30
CA CYS A 62 -0.03 -14.60 -12.54
C CYS A 62 -0.70 -15.30 -11.34
N TYR A 63 -1.07 -14.56 -10.27
CA TYR A 63 -1.72 -15.09 -9.06
C TYR A 63 -0.88 -16.15 -8.32
N GLU A 64 0.45 -16.06 -8.43
CA GLU A 64 1.36 -17.03 -7.81
C GLU A 64 1.55 -16.81 -6.30
N GLY A 65 1.15 -15.65 -5.79
CA GLY A 65 1.23 -15.26 -4.39
C GLY A 65 0.25 -14.15 -4.05
N CYS A 66 -0.13 -14.08 -2.78
CA CYS A 66 -0.85 -12.94 -2.22
C CYS A 66 -0.53 -12.78 -0.73
N GLY A 67 -0.78 -11.58 -0.21
CA GLY A 67 -0.62 -11.29 1.19
C GLY A 67 -1.39 -10.04 1.61
N SER A 68 -1.53 -9.86 2.91
CA SER A 68 -2.14 -8.67 3.51
C SER A 68 -1.29 -8.13 4.64
N PHE A 69 -1.47 -6.86 4.95
CA PHE A 69 -0.87 -6.21 6.10
C PHE A 69 -1.90 -5.30 6.76
N GLN A 70 -1.81 -5.22 8.08
CA GLN A 70 -2.53 -4.26 8.91
C GLN A 70 -1.52 -3.75 9.94
N GLN A 71 -1.65 -2.48 10.31
CA GLN A 71 -0.78 -1.82 11.27
C GLN A 71 -0.95 -2.40 12.69
N PHE A 72 -0.34 -3.56 12.92
CA PHE A 72 0.09 -4.07 14.22
C PHE A 72 1.45 -4.74 13.99
N TRP A 73 2.52 -3.95 14.03
CA TRP A 73 3.86 -4.51 14.12
C TRP A 73 4.27 -4.45 15.59
N GLU A 74 4.41 -5.62 16.23
CA GLU A 74 4.90 -5.80 17.61
C GLU A 74 6.20 -5.03 17.89
#